data_AF-A0A6B2CR95-F1
#
_entry.id   AF-A0A6B2CR95-F1
#
_cell.length_a   1.000
_cell.length_b   1.000
_cell.length_c   1.000
_cell.angle_alpha   90.00
_cell.angle_beta   90.00
_cell.angle_gamma   90.00
#
_symmetry.space_group_name_H-M   'P 1'
#
loop_
_entity.id
_entity.type
_entity.pdbx_description
1 polymer ?
#
loop_
_entity_poly.entity_id
_entity_poly.type
_entity_poly.pdbx_seq_one_letter_code
_entity_poly.pdbx_strand_id
1 'polypeptide(L)'
;MKRAYGSQRVYVVHPPVNVEELPSIRGDRGRIVLTVSRIDWGKRVWEISNIAKLVPEADFYIVGSTGPSSRTILDLIEERSKGLRNFHLEMDVPRKRILELMSQASIYLHHLIQSLLVSQ
;
A
#
# COMPACT_ATOMS: atom_id res chain seq x y z
N MET A 1 -2.86 28.01 39.98
CA MET A 1 -2.81 28.13 38.51
C MET A 1 -1.38 28.42 38.06
N LYS A 2 -0.73 27.53 37.31
CA LYS A 2 0.53 27.81 36.60
C LYS A 2 0.26 27.62 35.10
N ARG A 3 0.42 28.69 34.31
CA ARG A 3 0.38 28.65 32.83
C ARG A 3 1.60 27.84 32.37
N ALA A 4 1.38 26.65 31.81
CA ALA A 4 2.45 25.68 31.54
C ALA A 4 3.01 25.70 30.11
N TYR A 5 2.58 26.62 29.24
CA TYR A 5 3.04 26.65 27.85
C TYR A 5 3.53 28.05 27.48
N GLY A 6 4.85 28.24 27.59
CA GLY A 6 5.55 29.29 26.87
C GLY A 6 5.61 28.93 25.38
N SER A 7 5.69 29.95 24.52
CA SER A 7 5.81 29.84 23.05
C SER A 7 6.98 28.92 22.65
N GLN A 8 6.69 27.64 22.44
CA GLN A 8 7.66 26.68 21.91
C GLN A 8 7.63 26.75 20.39
N ARG A 9 8.75 27.16 19.80
CA ARG A 9 8.94 27.12 18.34
C ARG A 9 8.98 25.64 17.91
N VAL A 10 8.01 25.23 17.09
CA VAL A 10 7.96 23.90 16.47
C VAL A 10 8.56 24.00 15.08
N TYR A 11 9.49 23.10 14.77
CA TYR A 11 10.05 22.96 13.42
C TYR A 11 9.55 21.65 12.83
N VAL A 12 8.87 21.74 11.68
CA VAL A 12 8.42 20.57 10.93
C VAL A 12 9.53 20.18 9.97
N VAL A 13 10.01 18.94 10.11
CA VAL A 13 10.96 18.34 9.17
C VAL A 13 10.21 17.27 8.38
N HIS A 14 10.16 17.44 7.06
CA HIS A 14 9.61 16.42 6.19
C HIS A 14 10.67 15.32 5.96
N PRO A 15 10.27 14.04 6.03
CA PRO A 15 11.20 12.94 5.79
C PRO A 15 11.75 13.01 4.36
N PRO A 16 13.07 12.82 4.17
CA PRO A 16 13.67 12.87 2.84
C PRO A 16 13.32 11.63 2.02
N VAL A 17 13.17 11.80 0.70
CA VAL A 17 13.03 10.72 -0.28
C VAL A 17 14.17 10.83 -1.29
N ASN A 18 14.86 9.72 -1.58
CA ASN A 18 15.89 9.69 -2.61
C ASN A 18 15.25 9.67 -4.01
N VAL A 19 15.22 10.83 -4.65
CA VAL A 19 14.60 11.01 -5.97
C VAL A 19 15.42 10.40 -7.12
N GLU A 20 16.73 10.22 -6.94
CA GLU A 20 17.61 9.64 -7.97
C GLU A 20 17.34 8.14 -8.17
N GLU A 21 16.82 7.48 -7.13
CA GLU A 21 16.45 6.07 -7.15
C GLU A 21 15.03 5.84 -7.67
N LEU A 22 14.26 6.92 -7.93
CA LEU A 22 12.92 6.79 -8.47
C LEU A 22 13.00 6.47 -9.96
N PRO A 23 12.31 5.41 -10.42
CA PRO A 23 12.36 5.03 -11.82
C PRO A 23 11.76 6.12 -12.70
N SER A 24 12.41 6.39 -13.83
CA SER A 24 11.79 7.13 -14.91
C SER A 24 10.51 6.43 -15.35
N ILE A 25 9.44 7.20 -15.54
CA ILE A 25 8.17 6.69 -16.05
C ILE A 25 8.40 6.12 -17.46
N ARG A 26 8.12 4.83 -17.68
CA ARG A 26 8.16 4.23 -19.02
C ARG A 26 6.91 4.65 -19.82
N GLY A 27 7.09 4.86 -21.12
CA GLY A 27 6.07 5.43 -22.01
C GLY A 27 4.87 4.51 -22.31
N ASP A 28 5.01 3.20 -22.08
CA ASP A 28 3.93 2.23 -22.23
C ASP A 28 3.71 1.53 -20.88
N ARG A 29 2.86 2.14 -20.05
CA ARG A 29 2.52 1.58 -18.73
C ARG A 29 1.51 0.46 -18.92
N GLY A 30 1.78 -0.70 -18.34
CA GLY A 30 0.81 -1.78 -18.25
C GLY A 30 -0.41 -1.36 -17.44
N ARG A 31 -1.49 -2.14 -17.50
CA ARG A 31 -2.70 -1.93 -16.68
C ARG A 31 -2.48 -2.38 -15.23
N ILE A 32 -1.33 -2.05 -14.67
CA ILE A 32 -0.93 -2.42 -13.31
C ILE A 32 -1.49 -1.39 -12.32
N VAL A 33 -2.18 -1.91 -11.31
CA VAL A 33 -2.59 -1.20 -10.09
C VAL A 33 -1.70 -1.70 -8.95
N LEU A 34 -0.83 -0.83 -8.44
CA LEU A 34 0.14 -1.18 -7.42
C LEU A 34 -0.25 -0.62 -6.05
N THR A 35 -0.21 -1.46 -5.02
CA THR A 35 -0.27 -1.07 -3.60
C THR A 35 1.02 -1.48 -2.92
N VAL A 36 1.74 -0.54 -2.30
CA VAL A 36 2.89 -0.85 -1.44
C VAL A 36 2.55 -0.52 0.02
N SER A 37 2.45 -1.54 0.86
CA SER A 37 2.07 -1.37 2.27
C SER A 37 2.44 -2.57 3.13
N ARG A 38 2.74 -2.36 4.41
CA ARG A 38 2.73 -3.43 5.41
C ARG A 38 1.37 -4.12 5.47
N ILE A 39 1.36 -5.44 5.63
CA ILE A 39 0.12 -6.20 5.80
C ILE A 39 -0.35 -6.08 7.24
N ASP A 40 -1.33 -5.20 7.45
CA ASP A 40 -1.90 -4.87 8.75
C ASP A 40 -3.41 -4.63 8.65
N TRP A 41 -4.12 -4.87 9.76
CA TRP A 41 -5.58 -4.71 9.83
C TRP A 41 -6.03 -3.29 9.49
N GLY A 42 -5.29 -2.27 9.94
CA GLY A 42 -5.60 -0.87 9.68
C GLY A 42 -5.42 -0.46 8.22
N LYS A 43 -4.80 -1.30 7.38
CA LYS A 43 -4.60 -1.01 5.95
C LYS A 43 -5.67 -1.60 5.06
N ARG A 44 -6.50 -2.52 5.57
CA ARG A 44 -7.64 -3.12 4.84
C ARG A 44 -7.30 -3.59 3.43
N VAL A 45 -6.07 -4.04 3.22
CA VAL A 45 -5.55 -4.42 1.89
C VAL A 45 -6.30 -5.60 1.25
N TRP A 46 -6.99 -6.41 2.06
CA TRP A 46 -7.89 -7.46 1.58
C TRP A 46 -9.09 -6.95 0.78
N GLU A 47 -9.42 -5.66 0.83
CA GLU A 47 -10.52 -5.11 0.02
C GLU A 47 -10.14 -4.95 -1.45
N ILE A 48 -8.83 -4.89 -1.74
CA ILE A 48 -8.34 -4.77 -3.12
C ILE A 48 -8.73 -5.99 -3.94
N SER A 49 -8.85 -7.19 -3.35
CA SER A 49 -9.34 -8.37 -4.07
C SER A 49 -10.78 -8.21 -4.56
N ASN A 50 -11.60 -7.40 -3.88
CA ASN A 50 -12.96 -7.10 -4.33
C ASN A 50 -12.95 -6.18 -5.56
N ILE A 51 -12.01 -5.23 -5.61
CA ILE A 51 -11.82 -4.36 -6.77
C ILE A 51 -11.32 -5.17 -7.96
N ALA A 52 -10.34 -6.05 -7.74
CA ALA A 52 -9.79 -6.92 -8.78
C ALA A 52 -10.85 -7.83 -9.44
N LYS A 53 -11.88 -8.25 -8.69
CA LYS A 53 -13.04 -8.99 -9.24
C LYS A 53 -13.86 -8.16 -10.23
N LEU A 54 -13.97 -6.86 -10.00
CA LEU A 54 -14.78 -5.95 -10.82
C LEU A 54 -14.03 -5.41 -12.03
N VAL A 55 -12.69 -5.45 -12.01
CA VAL A 55 -11.81 -4.89 -13.04
C VAL A 55 -10.84 -5.97 -13.55
N PRO A 56 -11.32 -7.00 -14.26
CA PRO A 56 -10.50 -8.13 -14.72
C PRO A 56 -9.42 -7.74 -15.74
N GLU A 57 -9.52 -6.56 -16.35
CA GLU A 57 -8.59 -6.04 -17.35
C GLU A 57 -7.33 -5.37 -16.78
N ALA A 58 -7.28 -5.20 -15.45
CA ALA A 58 -6.14 -4.62 -14.75
C ALA A 58 -5.50 -5.64 -13.81
N ASP A 59 -4.17 -5.62 -13.74
CA ASP A 59 -3.38 -6.48 -12.87
C ASP A 59 -3.11 -5.78 -11.53
N PHE A 60 -3.63 -6.35 -10.44
CA PHE A 60 -3.52 -5.80 -9.10
C PHE A 60 -2.33 -6.43 -8.38
N TYR A 61 -1.36 -5.61 -7.98
CA TYR A 61 -0.20 -6.02 -7.20
C TYR A 61 -0.29 -5.43 -5.78
N ILE A 62 -0.29 -6.31 -4.78
CA ILE A 62 -0.07 -5.93 -3.38
C ILE A 62 1.34 -6.36 -3.01
N VAL A 63 2.18 -5.37 -2.75
CA VAL A 63 3.58 -5.55 -2.38
C VAL A 63 3.80 -4.99 -0.99
N GLY A 64 4.56 -5.68 -0.16
CA GLY A 64 4.66 -5.28 1.23
C GLY A 64 5.52 -6.18 2.07
N SER A 65 5.72 -5.78 3.32
CA SER A 65 6.33 -6.64 4.30
C SER A 65 5.26 -7.30 5.18
N THR A 66 5.57 -8.51 5.61
CA THR A 66 4.80 -9.19 6.66
C THR A 66 5.27 -8.74 8.04
N GLY A 67 4.42 -8.94 9.04
CA GLY A 67 4.72 -8.76 10.45
C GLY A 67 4.07 -9.86 11.29
N PRO A 68 4.29 -9.87 12.62
CA PRO A 68 3.83 -10.95 13.49
C PRO A 68 2.31 -11.22 13.44
N SER A 69 1.52 -10.19 13.13
CA SER A 69 0.05 -10.24 13.05
C SER A 69 -0.49 -10.43 11.62
N SER A 70 0.36 -10.58 10.61
CA SER A 70 -0.07 -10.56 9.20
C SER A 70 -0.72 -11.86 8.74
N ARG A 71 -0.46 -13.01 9.39
CA ARG A 71 -0.90 -14.34 8.91
C ARG A 71 -2.39 -14.41 8.61
N THR A 72 -3.24 -14.03 9.56
CA THR A 72 -4.71 -14.08 9.36
C THR A 72 -5.18 -13.20 8.21
N ILE A 73 -4.51 -12.08 7.97
CA ILE A 73 -4.84 -11.17 6.86
C ILE A 73 -4.39 -11.79 5.53
N LEU A 74 -3.21 -12.41 5.49
CA LEU A 74 -2.73 -13.13 4.32
C LEU A 74 -3.68 -14.27 3.94
N ASP A 75 -4.09 -15.08 4.91
CA ASP A 75 -5.05 -16.17 4.70
C ASP A 75 -6.37 -15.63 4.11
N LEU A 76 -6.87 -14.50 4.63
CA LEU A 76 -8.07 -13.83 4.13
C LEU A 76 -7.88 -13.30 2.70
N ILE A 77 -6.72 -12.70 2.39
CA ILE A 77 -6.41 -12.20 1.05
C ILE A 77 -6.39 -13.39 0.08
N GLU A 78 -5.66 -14.45 0.40
CA GLU A 78 -5.53 -15.64 -0.44
C GLU A 78 -6.88 -16.31 -0.70
N GLU A 79 -7.72 -16.45 0.33
CA GLU A 79 -9.07 -16.99 0.18
C GLU A 79 -9.91 -16.12 -0.77
N ARG A 80 -9.88 -14.80 -0.58
CA ARG A 80 -10.69 -13.88 -1.38
C ARG A 80 -10.20 -13.70 -2.80
N SER A 81 -8.91 -13.85 -3.03
CA SER A 81 -8.28 -13.77 -4.34
C SER A 81 -8.25 -15.10 -5.09
N LYS A 82 -8.72 -16.19 -4.47
CA LYS A 82 -8.73 -17.51 -5.09
C LYS A 82 -9.47 -17.49 -6.44
N GLY A 83 -8.77 -17.90 -7.49
CA GLY A 83 -9.30 -17.93 -8.86
C GLY A 83 -9.18 -16.61 -9.63
N LEU A 84 -8.73 -15.52 -9.00
CA LEU A 84 -8.42 -14.27 -9.70
C LEU A 84 -7.05 -14.40 -10.37
N ARG A 85 -7.04 -14.28 -11.70
CA ARG A 85 -5.79 -14.35 -12.49
C ARG A 85 -5.03 -13.03 -12.50
N ASN A 86 -5.73 -11.93 -12.23
CA ASN A 86 -5.26 -10.56 -12.27
C ASN A 86 -4.93 -9.99 -10.87
N PHE A 87 -4.66 -10.87 -9.89
CA PHE A 87 -4.36 -10.47 -8.52
C PHE A 87 -3.08 -11.16 -8.04
N HIS A 88 -2.12 -10.36 -7.60
CA HIS A 88 -0.78 -10.79 -7.25
C HIS A 88 -0.40 -10.26 -5.86
N LEU A 89 -0.02 -11.18 -4.97
CA LEU A 89 0.46 -10.87 -3.63
C LEU A 89 1.95 -11.20 -3.56
N GLU A 90 2.80 -10.17 -3.45
CA GLU A 90 4.26 -10.30 -3.42
C GLU A 90 4.83 -9.77 -2.09
N MET A 91 5.10 -10.67 -1.15
CA MET A 91 5.57 -10.32 0.20
C MET A 91 7.09 -10.33 0.30
N ASP A 92 7.61 -9.44 1.15
CA ASP A 92 9.01 -9.36 1.56
C ASP A 92 10.00 -9.30 0.37
N VAL A 93 9.56 -8.67 -0.73
CA VAL A 93 10.38 -8.54 -1.95
C VAL A 93 11.47 -7.48 -1.80
N PRO A 94 12.60 -7.62 -2.53
CA PRO A 94 13.64 -6.61 -2.55
C PRO A 94 13.11 -5.25 -3.04
N ARG A 95 13.68 -4.15 -2.53
CA ARG A 95 13.30 -2.79 -2.95
C ARG A 95 13.34 -2.58 -4.47
N LYS A 96 14.29 -3.21 -5.16
CA LYS A 96 14.38 -3.18 -6.63
C LYS A 96 13.09 -3.64 -7.31
N ARG A 97 12.44 -4.69 -6.79
CA ARG A 97 11.17 -5.21 -7.31
C ARG A 97 10.03 -4.20 -7.17
N ILE A 98 9.98 -3.49 -6.04
CA ILE A 98 9.01 -2.41 -5.81
C ILE A 98 9.19 -1.31 -6.86
N LEU A 99 10.44 -0.90 -7.12
CA LEU A 99 10.74 0.14 -8.12
C LEU A 99 10.39 -0.31 -9.54
N GLU A 100 10.65 -1.57 -9.89
CA GLU A 100 10.24 -2.14 -11.18
C GLU A 100 8.72 -2.06 -11.38
N LEU A 101 7.94 -2.48 -10.38
CA LEU A 101 6.48 -2.38 -10.42
C LEU A 101 6.01 -0.93 -10.46
N MET A 102 6.62 -0.03 -9.68
CA MET A 102 6.30 1.41 -9.72
C MET A 102 6.54 2.02 -11.11
N SER A 103 7.58 1.57 -11.83
CA SER A 103 7.89 2.07 -13.17
C SER A 103 6.85 1.67 -14.23
N GLN A 104 6.15 0.56 -14.00
CA GLN A 104 5.16 -0.02 -14.91
C GLN A 104 3.71 0.29 -14.50
N ALA A 105 3.49 0.61 -13.22
CA ALA A 105 2.18 0.89 -12.66
C ALA A 105 1.55 2.14 -13.29
N SER A 106 0.33 1.96 -13.78
CA SER A 106 -0.52 3.07 -14.21
C SER A 106 -1.17 3.78 -13.02
N ILE A 107 -1.49 3.01 -11.97
CA ILE A 107 -2.16 3.50 -10.77
C ILE A 107 -1.39 3.02 -9.55
N TYR A 108 -1.08 3.94 -8.64
CA TYR A 108 -0.63 3.62 -7.29
C TYR A 108 -1.78 3.81 -6.32
N LEU A 109 -2.35 2.71 -5.83
CA LEU A 109 -3.48 2.73 -4.91
C LEU A 109 -2.94 2.76 -3.48
N HIS A 110 -3.06 3.91 -2.82
CA HIS A 110 -2.72 4.04 -1.41
C HIS A 110 -3.99 4.03 -0.57
N HIS A 111 -4.28 2.89 0.08
CA HIS A 111 -5.44 2.78 0.96
C HIS A 111 -5.09 3.32 2.36
N LEU A 112 -5.60 4.51 2.68
CA LEU A 112 -5.67 5.03 4.04
C LEU A 112 -7.16 5.18 4.39
N ILE A 113 -7.77 4.15 4.96
CA ILE A 113 -8.99 4.36 5.73
C ILE A 113 -8.58 4.43 7.20
N GLN A 114 -8.61 5.64 7.75
CA GLN A 114 -8.59 5.84 9.19
C GLN A 114 -10.01 5.56 9.68
N SER A 115 -10.25 4.44 10.36
CA SER A 115 -11.53 4.26 11.06
C SER A 115 -11.57 5.29 12.18
N LEU A 116 -12.27 6.41 11.96
CA LEU A 116 -12.89 7.12 13.07
C LEU A 116 -13.92 6.15 13.65
N LEU A 117 -13.55 5.49 14.76
CA LEU A 117 -14.53 5.05 15.73
C LEU A 117 -15.22 6.33 16.22
N VAL A 118 -16.30 6.72 15.56
CA VAL A 118 -17.35 7.50 16.22
C VAL A 118 -18.06 6.49 17.10
N SER A 119 -17.55 6.36 18.32
CA SER A 119 -18.31 5.82 19.44
C SER A 119 -19.59 6.66 19.58
N GLN A 120 -20.74 6.04 19.34
CA GLN A 120 -22.01 6.48 19.91
C GLN A 120 -22.26 5.69 21.20
#